data_AF-A0A2P1NPD3-F1
#
_entry.id   AF-A0A2P1NPD3-F1
#
_cell.length_a   1.000
_cell.length_b   1.000
_cell.length_c   1.000
_cell.angle_alpha   90.00
_cell.angle_beta   90.00
_cell.angle_gamma   90.00
#
_symmetry.space_group_name_H-M   'P 1'
#
loop_
_entity.id
_entity.type
_entity.pdbx_description
1 polymer ?
#
loop_
_entity_poly.entity_id
_entity_poly.type
_entity_poly.pdbx_seq_one_letter_code
_entity_poly.pdbx_strand_id
1 'polypeptide(L)'
;MRTSFLKRASGGMALVAVLWIVAALSVIATGLTQSLRLESRTVAHARQEAQAQALGDAAIQMTLQALLAGNQPVARLTRVEVSFHDVPMQVEVMPLSGLVDINRAAVPLLQRLFHVAGGLSPDAAEAAARAVVQAREQRDGKGAPRRFEAEEDLLRVPGIEYDLYARLSGLFTADLQGSGRVNPLAAPLEVLVVLAGGNKAMAAQMAARRDAGEAAVDTTALDPALIDAALSRRLRVQATVPMADGGFVQVARSVDLSARSPDGAPWHTFRMTSTVGRAYGGKS
;
A
#
# COMPACT_ATOMS: atom_id res chain seq x y z
N MET A 1 -51.13 38.73 71.32
CA MET A 1 -49.65 38.79 71.41
C MET A 1 -49.08 37.55 70.72
N ARG A 2 -48.07 37.73 69.84
CA ARG A 2 -47.34 36.72 69.02
C ARG A 2 -46.94 35.47 69.86
N THR A 3 -46.78 34.27 69.29
CA THR A 3 -45.59 33.88 68.49
C THR A 3 -45.75 32.58 67.67
N SER A 4 -45.22 32.65 66.45
CA SER A 4 -44.90 31.61 65.47
C SER A 4 -43.59 30.86 65.77
N PHE A 5 -43.50 29.55 65.50
CA PHE A 5 -42.28 28.74 65.19
C PHE A 5 -42.77 27.30 64.85
N LEU A 6 -42.36 26.50 63.85
CA LEU A 6 -41.28 26.49 62.83
C LEU A 6 -41.70 25.60 61.64
N LYS A 7 -41.57 26.13 60.41
CA LYS A 7 -41.48 25.34 59.16
C LYS A 7 -40.02 24.88 58.99
N ARG A 8 -39.68 23.62 59.26
CA ARG A 8 -38.38 23.03 58.88
C ARG A 8 -38.52 21.52 58.59
N ALA A 9 -38.87 21.18 57.35
CA ALA A 9 -38.67 19.83 56.78
C ALA A 9 -38.61 19.85 55.23
N SER A 10 -39.15 20.86 54.56
CA SER A 10 -39.25 20.90 53.09
C SER A 10 -38.02 21.44 52.35
N GLY A 11 -37.06 22.06 53.05
CA GLY A 11 -35.88 22.68 52.43
C GLY A 11 -34.77 21.69 52.05
N GLY A 12 -34.60 20.61 52.83
CA GLY A 12 -33.54 19.61 52.58
C GLY A 12 -33.81 18.76 51.34
N MET A 13 -35.05 18.31 51.16
CA MET A 13 -35.46 17.52 49.98
C MET A 13 -35.39 18.33 48.68
N ALA A 14 -35.78 19.60 48.71
CA ALA A 14 -35.69 20.48 47.53
C ALA A 14 -34.23 20.71 47.12
N LEU A 15 -33.32 20.91 48.09
CA LEU A 15 -31.90 21.11 47.82
C LEU A 15 -31.25 19.86 47.20
N VAL A 16 -31.60 18.67 47.69
CA VAL A 16 -31.12 17.39 47.14
C VAL A 16 -31.64 17.18 45.72
N ALA A 17 -32.91 17.48 45.43
CA ALA A 17 -33.47 17.37 44.09
C ALA A 17 -32.77 18.31 43.09
N VAL A 18 -32.50 19.56 43.49
CA VAL A 18 -31.75 20.52 42.66
C VAL A 18 -30.33 20.02 42.41
N LEU A 19 -29.65 19.52 43.45
CA LEU A 19 -28.30 18.97 43.31
C LEU A 19 -28.25 17.82 42.30
N TRP A 20 -29.23 16.91 42.35
CA TRP A 20 -29.33 15.80 41.40
C TRP A 20 -29.63 16.26 39.97
N ILE A 21 -30.48 17.27 39.78
CA ILE A 21 -30.75 17.85 38.46
C ILE A 21 -29.50 18.52 37.90
N VAL A 22 -28.78 19.30 38.71
CA VAL A 22 -27.52 19.93 38.30
C VAL A 22 -26.47 18.87 37.97
N ALA A 23 -26.37 17.80 38.75
CA ALA A 23 -25.47 16.68 38.46
C ALA A 23 -25.83 15.99 37.15
N ALA A 24 -27.12 15.67 36.91
CA ALA A 24 -27.58 15.07 35.67
C ALA A 24 -27.33 15.99 34.45
N LEU A 25 -27.63 17.29 34.57
CA LEU A 25 -27.34 18.28 33.54
C LEU A 25 -25.84 18.39 33.26
N SER A 26 -24.99 18.32 34.29
CA SER A 26 -23.53 18.37 34.14
C SER A 26 -22.98 17.16 33.38
N VAL A 27 -23.51 15.96 33.66
CA VAL A 27 -23.16 14.73 32.93
C VAL A 27 -23.56 14.84 31.46
N ILE A 28 -24.79 15.28 31.18
CA ILE A 28 -25.29 15.45 29.80
C ILE A 28 -24.45 16.49 29.05
N ALA A 29 -24.19 17.66 29.66
CA ALA A 29 -23.39 18.71 29.06
C ALA A 29 -21.95 18.25 28.76
N THR A 30 -21.35 17.46 29.65
CA THR A 30 -20.02 16.89 29.46
C THR A 30 -20.02 15.89 28.30
N GLY A 31 -21.00 14.98 28.24
CA GLY A 31 -21.16 14.03 27.15
C GLY A 31 -21.36 14.70 25.79
N LEU A 32 -22.19 15.74 25.73
CA LEU A 32 -22.42 16.51 24.51
C LEU A 32 -21.16 17.24 24.04
N THR A 33 -20.42 17.85 24.96
CA THR A 33 -19.16 18.56 24.64
C THR A 33 -18.10 17.59 24.12
N GLN A 34 -17.99 16.40 24.72
CA GLN A 34 -17.09 15.35 24.23
C GLN A 34 -17.49 14.87 22.84
N SER A 35 -18.79 14.63 22.60
CA SER A 35 -19.31 14.22 21.30
C SER A 35 -19.00 15.23 20.20
N LEU A 36 -19.27 16.51 20.43
CA LEU A 36 -18.98 17.59 19.47
C LEU A 36 -17.48 17.71 19.15
N ARG A 37 -16.62 17.52 20.17
CA ARG A 37 -15.15 17.53 19.96
C ARG A 37 -14.69 16.34 19.14
N LEU A 38 -15.30 15.17 19.32
CA LEU A 38 -14.99 13.98 18.52
C LEU A 38 -15.44 14.17 17.07
N GLU A 39 -16.65 14.66 16.84
CA GLU A 39 -17.17 14.93 15.50
C GLU A 39 -16.30 15.94 14.75
N SER A 40 -15.93 17.05 15.41
CA SER A 40 -15.02 18.06 14.83
C SER A 40 -13.65 17.47 14.46
N ARG A 41 -13.09 16.59 15.30
CA ARG A 41 -11.82 15.91 15.03
C ARG A 41 -11.93 14.95 13.85
N THR A 42 -13.01 14.19 13.75
CA THR A 42 -13.26 13.26 12.63
C THR A 42 -13.37 14.02 11.30
N VAL A 43 -14.12 15.13 11.28
CA VAL A 43 -14.27 15.97 10.06
C VAL A 43 -12.93 16.60 9.68
N ALA A 44 -12.16 17.11 10.65
CA ALA A 44 -10.84 17.68 10.39
C ALA A 44 -9.88 16.63 9.80
N HIS A 45 -9.88 15.41 10.34
CA HIS A 45 -9.05 14.31 9.83
C HIS A 45 -9.45 13.89 8.41
N ALA A 46 -10.75 13.71 8.15
CA ALA A 46 -11.24 13.35 6.82
C ALA A 46 -10.87 14.41 5.76
N ARG A 47 -10.96 15.71 6.13
CA ARG A 47 -10.50 16.80 5.27
C ARG A 47 -8.99 16.72 5.01
N GLN A 48 -8.20 16.45 6.05
CA GLN A 48 -6.74 16.37 5.93
C GLN A 48 -6.30 15.20 5.04
N GLU A 49 -6.96 14.05 5.17
CA GLU A 49 -6.75 12.88 4.32
C GLU A 49 -7.11 13.18 2.85
N ALA A 50 -8.27 13.81 2.61
CA ALA A 50 -8.67 14.21 1.26
C ALA A 50 -7.69 15.21 0.62
N GLN A 51 -7.18 16.17 1.40
CA GLN A 51 -6.14 17.10 0.94
C GLN A 51 -4.83 16.37 0.63
N ALA A 52 -4.39 15.48 1.51
CA ALA A 52 -3.17 14.69 1.28
C ALA A 52 -3.30 13.79 0.05
N GLN A 53 -4.48 13.19 -0.16
CA GLN A 53 -4.74 12.40 -1.37
C GLN A 53 -4.64 13.27 -2.63
N ALA A 54 -5.23 14.47 -2.64
CA ALA A 54 -5.16 15.38 -3.77
C ALA A 54 -3.72 15.86 -4.07
N LEU A 55 -2.92 16.13 -3.03
CA LEU A 55 -1.50 16.45 -3.17
C LEU A 55 -0.71 15.28 -3.77
N GLY A 56 -0.98 14.06 -3.31
CA GLY A 56 -0.35 12.85 -3.83
C GLY A 56 -0.72 12.61 -5.29
N ASP A 57 -1.99 12.79 -5.66
CA ASP A 57 -2.43 12.72 -7.06
C ASP A 57 -1.73 13.76 -7.94
N ALA A 58 -1.57 15.00 -7.46
CA ALA A 58 -0.82 16.04 -8.18
C ALA A 58 0.66 15.65 -8.36
N ALA A 59 1.32 15.15 -7.32
CA ALA A 59 2.71 14.70 -7.38
C ALA A 59 2.90 13.55 -8.39
N ILE A 60 1.97 12.59 -8.41
CA ILE A 60 1.98 11.49 -9.38
C ILE A 60 1.81 12.03 -10.81
N GLN A 61 0.84 12.92 -11.05
CA GLN A 61 0.63 13.50 -12.37
C GLN A 61 1.86 14.27 -12.87
N MET A 62 2.48 15.10 -12.03
CA MET A 62 3.73 15.81 -12.35
C MET A 62 4.86 14.84 -12.70
N THR A 63 5.00 13.76 -11.92
CA THR A 63 6.02 12.73 -12.16
C THR A 63 5.80 12.03 -13.49
N LEU A 64 4.55 11.63 -13.79
CA LEU A 64 4.20 10.97 -15.06
C LEU A 64 4.43 11.90 -16.26
N GLN A 65 4.09 13.18 -16.14
CA GLN A 65 4.38 14.19 -17.17
C GLN A 65 5.89 14.33 -17.41
N ALA A 66 6.69 14.41 -16.35
CA ALA A 66 8.15 14.49 -16.46
C ALA A 66 8.76 13.23 -17.11
N LEU A 67 8.24 12.04 -16.79
CA LEU A 67 8.66 10.78 -17.41
C LEU A 67 8.34 10.75 -18.91
N LEU A 68 7.15 11.19 -19.30
CA LEU A 68 6.78 11.29 -20.72
C LEU A 68 7.63 12.30 -21.47
N ALA A 69 7.91 13.46 -20.87
CA ALA A 69 8.76 14.48 -21.46
C ALA A 69 10.21 13.99 -21.63
N GLY A 70 10.72 13.20 -20.68
CA GLY A 70 12.07 12.62 -20.74
C GLY A 70 12.22 11.52 -21.81
N ASN A 71 11.12 10.88 -22.22
CA ASN A 71 11.08 9.83 -23.26
C ASN A 71 12.10 8.69 -23.06
N GLN A 72 12.47 8.38 -21.81
CA GLN A 72 13.37 7.28 -21.47
C GLN A 72 12.60 6.18 -20.72
N PRO A 73 12.84 4.89 -21.02
CA PRO A 73 12.21 3.81 -20.29
C PRO A 73 12.70 3.79 -18.85
N VAL A 74 11.77 3.62 -17.91
CA VAL A 74 12.10 3.41 -16.50
C VAL A 74 12.61 1.98 -16.34
N ALA A 75 13.93 1.82 -16.25
CA ALA A 75 14.59 0.52 -16.19
C ALA A 75 14.78 -0.01 -14.75
N ARG A 76 14.65 0.88 -13.76
CA ARG A 76 14.92 0.60 -12.35
C ARG A 76 13.91 1.28 -11.46
N LEU A 77 13.73 0.77 -10.25
CA LEU A 77 13.02 1.50 -9.20
C LEU A 77 13.80 2.79 -8.89
N THR A 78 13.11 3.92 -8.91
CA THR A 78 13.69 5.23 -8.62
C THR A 78 12.79 6.05 -7.71
N ARG A 79 13.38 7.00 -6.98
CA ARG A 79 12.66 7.95 -6.13
C ARG A 79 12.95 9.36 -6.61
N VAL A 80 11.90 10.15 -6.75
CA VAL A 80 11.95 11.52 -7.23
C VAL A 80 11.31 12.40 -6.18
N GLU A 81 11.98 13.51 -5.84
CA GLU A 81 11.39 14.53 -4.99
C GLU A 81 10.52 15.45 -5.84
N VAL A 82 9.29 15.66 -5.40
CA VAL A 82 8.33 16.55 -6.04
C VAL A 82 7.77 17.48 -4.98
N SER A 83 7.69 18.77 -5.28
CA SER A 83 7.05 19.75 -4.41
C SER A 83 5.86 20.38 -5.11
N PHE A 84 4.73 20.45 -4.41
CA PHE A 84 3.52 21.11 -4.89
C PHE A 84 2.90 21.89 -3.72
N HIS A 85 2.61 23.17 -3.92
CA HIS A 85 2.20 24.10 -2.84
C HIS A 85 3.12 24.05 -1.61
N ASP A 86 4.44 24.07 -1.82
CA ASP A 86 5.47 24.03 -0.77
C ASP A 86 5.43 22.78 0.14
N VAL A 87 4.70 21.73 -0.27
CA VAL A 87 4.72 20.43 0.40
C VAL A 87 5.69 19.50 -0.34
N PRO A 88 6.86 19.18 0.24
CA PRO A 88 7.77 18.21 -0.35
C PRO A 88 7.20 16.80 -0.19
N MET A 89 7.20 16.05 -1.29
CA MET A 89 6.71 14.68 -1.36
C MET A 89 7.76 13.82 -2.06
N GLN A 90 7.92 12.59 -1.58
CA GLN A 90 8.72 11.59 -2.27
C GLN A 90 7.80 10.73 -3.13
N VAL A 91 8.12 10.66 -4.43
CA VAL A 91 7.43 9.80 -5.39
C VAL A 91 8.35 8.65 -5.78
N GLU A 92 7.93 7.42 -5.48
CA GLU A 92 8.58 6.21 -5.95
C GLU A 92 7.97 5.77 -7.27
N VAL A 93 8.81 5.52 -8.27
CA VAL A 93 8.43 5.01 -9.58
C VAL A 93 9.06 3.63 -9.76
N MET A 94 8.23 2.60 -9.80
CA MET A 94 8.65 1.21 -9.87
C MET A 94 8.08 0.53 -11.12
N PRO A 95 8.90 0.03 -12.06
CA PRO A 95 8.43 -0.82 -13.14
C PRO A 95 7.82 -2.11 -12.59
N LEU A 96 6.66 -2.52 -13.12
CA LEU A 96 6.01 -3.76 -12.68
C LEU A 96 6.83 -5.02 -12.99
N SER A 97 7.84 -4.95 -13.87
CA SER A 97 8.79 -6.05 -14.07
C SER A 97 9.64 -6.35 -12.83
N GLY A 98 9.63 -5.49 -11.81
CA GLY A 98 10.22 -5.76 -10.50
C GLY A 98 9.38 -6.65 -9.59
N LEU A 99 8.15 -6.98 -9.96
CA LEU A 99 7.24 -7.81 -9.16
C LEU A 99 7.12 -9.22 -9.75
N VAL A 100 6.72 -10.17 -8.91
CA VAL A 100 6.44 -11.54 -9.36
C VAL A 100 5.11 -11.56 -10.12
N ASP A 101 5.14 -11.95 -11.39
CA ASP A 101 3.94 -12.11 -12.22
C ASP A 101 3.23 -13.43 -11.91
N ILE A 102 2.10 -13.41 -11.22
CA ILE A 102 1.38 -14.64 -10.83
C ILE A 102 0.82 -15.41 -12.03
N ASN A 103 0.64 -14.75 -13.17
CA ASN A 103 0.13 -15.33 -14.40
C ASN A 103 1.23 -16.00 -15.26
N ARG A 104 2.51 -15.75 -14.97
CA ARG A 104 3.64 -16.31 -15.75
C ARG A 104 4.80 -16.87 -14.97
N ALA A 105 4.99 -16.49 -13.71
CA ALA A 105 6.09 -16.97 -12.87
C ALA A 105 6.11 -18.50 -12.82
N ALA A 106 7.30 -19.07 -12.95
CA ALA A 106 7.51 -20.51 -12.86
C ALA A 106 7.40 -20.98 -11.40
N VAL A 107 7.13 -22.28 -11.20
CA VAL A 107 7.00 -22.90 -9.88
C VAL A 107 8.17 -22.56 -8.94
N PRO A 108 9.45 -22.58 -9.36
CA PRO A 108 10.56 -22.24 -8.45
C PRO A 108 10.51 -20.81 -7.91
N LEU A 109 10.07 -19.84 -8.73
CA LEU A 109 9.95 -18.44 -8.30
C LEU A 109 8.79 -18.28 -7.30
N LEU A 110 7.64 -18.88 -7.60
CA LEU A 110 6.47 -18.85 -6.70
C LEU A 110 6.76 -19.56 -5.38
N GLN A 111 7.41 -20.73 -5.42
CA GLN A 111 7.83 -21.44 -4.22
C GLN A 111 8.75 -20.58 -3.35
N ARG A 112 9.72 -19.90 -3.97
CA ARG A 112 10.64 -19.01 -3.25
C ARG A 112 9.90 -17.81 -2.65
N LEU A 113 8.92 -17.23 -3.35
CA LEU A 113 8.06 -16.18 -2.83
C LEU A 113 7.29 -16.63 -1.58
N PHE A 114 6.59 -17.77 -1.66
CA PHE A 114 5.78 -18.30 -0.56
C PHE A 114 6.62 -18.76 0.64
N HIS A 115 7.81 -19.31 0.40
CA HIS A 115 8.72 -19.70 1.47
C HIS A 115 9.37 -18.50 2.15
N VAL A 116 10.04 -17.63 1.37
CA VAL A 116 10.90 -16.57 1.91
C VAL A 116 10.09 -15.39 2.43
N ALA A 117 9.15 -14.87 1.63
CA ALA A 117 8.32 -13.73 2.03
C ALA A 117 7.05 -14.19 2.76
N GLY A 118 6.47 -15.31 2.32
CA GLY A 118 5.24 -15.86 2.92
C GLY A 118 5.46 -16.59 4.25
N GLY A 119 6.67 -17.08 4.51
CA GLY A 119 7.00 -17.81 5.74
C GLY A 119 6.46 -19.23 5.80
N LEU A 120 6.04 -19.80 4.67
CA LEU A 120 5.60 -21.19 4.60
C LEU A 120 6.78 -22.16 4.72
N SER A 121 6.51 -23.40 5.15
CA SER A 121 7.49 -24.49 5.05
C SER A 121 7.81 -24.77 3.57
N PRO A 122 8.98 -25.37 3.25
CA PRO A 122 9.34 -25.68 1.86
C PRO A 122 8.27 -26.49 1.11
N ASP A 123 7.69 -27.50 1.76
CA ASP A 123 6.65 -28.37 1.19
C ASP A 123 5.34 -27.59 0.96
N ALA A 124 4.92 -26.78 1.93
CA ALA A 124 3.71 -25.96 1.80
C ALA A 124 3.87 -24.89 0.71
N ALA A 125 5.05 -24.29 0.61
CA ALA A 125 5.39 -23.33 -0.43
C ALA A 125 5.38 -23.95 -1.83
N GLU A 126 5.89 -25.18 -1.98
CA GLU A 126 5.83 -25.91 -3.24
C GLU A 126 4.38 -26.27 -3.61
N ALA A 127 3.60 -26.77 -2.66
CA ALA A 127 2.19 -27.07 -2.87
C ALA A 127 1.40 -25.83 -3.30
N ALA A 128 1.58 -24.70 -2.62
CA ALA A 128 0.97 -23.42 -2.98
C ALA A 128 1.39 -22.95 -4.38
N ALA A 129 2.68 -23.03 -4.72
CA ALA A 129 3.18 -22.67 -6.04
C ALA A 129 2.55 -23.52 -7.16
N ARG A 130 2.43 -24.83 -6.96
CA ARG A 130 1.77 -25.74 -7.91
C ARG A 130 0.27 -25.45 -8.02
N ALA A 131 -0.40 -25.15 -6.91
CA ALA A 131 -1.82 -24.79 -6.89
C ALA A 131 -2.09 -23.51 -7.70
N VAL A 132 -1.22 -22.49 -7.58
CA VAL A 132 -1.31 -21.26 -8.39
C VAL A 132 -1.16 -21.55 -9.88
N VAL A 133 -0.16 -22.35 -10.26
CA VAL A 133 0.04 -22.74 -11.67
C VAL A 133 -1.15 -23.53 -12.20
N GLN A 134 -1.65 -24.50 -11.43
CA GLN A 134 -2.83 -25.27 -11.80
C GLN A 134 -4.05 -24.36 -11.97
N ALA A 135 -4.27 -23.41 -11.07
CA ALA A 135 -5.40 -22.49 -11.13
C ALA A 135 -5.40 -21.65 -12.41
N ARG A 136 -4.26 -21.05 -12.78
CA ARG A 136 -4.16 -20.22 -14.01
C ARG A 136 -4.19 -21.02 -15.31
N GLU A 137 -3.96 -22.34 -15.26
CA GLU A 137 -4.01 -23.26 -16.40
C GLU A 137 -5.38 -23.89 -16.61
N GLN A 138 -6.28 -23.83 -15.61
CA GLN A 138 -7.67 -24.27 -15.77
C GLN A 138 -8.32 -23.54 -16.93
N ARG A 139 -9.04 -24.27 -17.78
CA ARG A 139 -9.73 -23.67 -18.92
C ARG A 139 -11.12 -23.20 -18.53
N ASP A 140 -11.52 -22.05 -19.07
CA ASP A 140 -12.89 -21.57 -18.99
C ASP A 140 -13.82 -22.36 -19.95
N GLY A 141 -15.11 -22.02 -19.94
CA GLY A 141 -16.10 -22.64 -20.84
C GLY A 141 -15.85 -22.40 -22.34
N LYS A 142 -14.91 -21.51 -22.70
CA LYS A 142 -14.47 -21.21 -24.06
C LYS A 142 -13.12 -21.85 -24.40
N GLY A 143 -12.53 -22.61 -23.48
CA GLY A 143 -11.25 -23.30 -23.67
C GLY A 143 -10.02 -22.43 -23.44
N ALA A 144 -10.16 -21.17 -22.99
CA ALA A 144 -9.06 -20.27 -22.70
C ALA A 144 -8.54 -20.48 -21.26
N PRO A 145 -7.23 -20.33 -20.98
CA PRO A 145 -6.72 -20.38 -19.62
C PRO A 145 -7.35 -19.29 -18.75
N ARG A 146 -7.86 -19.66 -17.58
CA ARG A 146 -8.43 -18.78 -16.57
C ARG A 146 -7.32 -18.07 -15.82
N ARG A 147 -6.73 -17.07 -16.47
CA ARG A 147 -5.73 -16.19 -15.86
C ARG A 147 -6.36 -15.41 -14.69
N PHE A 148 -5.52 -15.01 -13.76
CA PHE A 148 -5.90 -14.08 -12.70
C PHE A 148 -6.09 -12.69 -13.33
N GLU A 149 -7.22 -12.04 -13.04
CA GLU A 149 -7.51 -10.69 -13.49
C GLU A 149 -7.04 -9.65 -12.47
N ALA A 150 -6.99 -10.06 -11.21
CA ALA A 150 -6.53 -9.22 -10.11
C ALA A 150 -5.66 -10.03 -9.14
N GLU A 151 -4.78 -9.35 -8.42
CA GLU A 151 -3.96 -9.92 -7.35
C GLU A 151 -4.80 -10.67 -6.31
N GLU A 152 -5.99 -10.15 -6.01
CA GLU A 152 -6.95 -10.68 -5.04
C GLU A 152 -7.50 -12.06 -5.44
N ASP A 153 -7.45 -12.44 -6.73
CA ASP A 153 -7.91 -13.75 -7.19
C ASP A 153 -7.07 -14.90 -6.61
N LEU A 154 -5.86 -14.62 -6.11
CA LEU A 154 -5.06 -15.62 -5.38
C LEU A 154 -5.79 -16.20 -4.17
N LEU A 155 -6.70 -15.45 -3.54
CA LEU A 155 -7.50 -15.93 -2.40
C LEU A 155 -8.44 -17.09 -2.77
N ARG A 156 -8.64 -17.34 -4.08
CA ARG A 156 -9.45 -18.46 -4.58
C ARG A 156 -8.61 -19.74 -4.76
N VAL A 157 -7.29 -19.64 -4.64
CA VAL A 157 -6.36 -20.76 -4.78
C VAL A 157 -6.29 -21.53 -3.45
N PRO A 158 -6.51 -22.85 -3.44
CA PRO A 158 -6.40 -23.65 -2.22
C PRO A 158 -5.04 -23.49 -1.54
N GLY A 159 -5.05 -23.25 -0.22
CA GLY A 159 -3.84 -23.04 0.59
C GLY A 159 -3.33 -21.60 0.62
N ILE A 160 -3.99 -20.66 -0.07
CA ILE A 160 -3.69 -19.23 0.04
C ILE A 160 -4.71 -18.55 0.96
N GLU A 161 -4.35 -18.46 2.23
CA GLU A 161 -5.17 -17.78 3.24
C GLU A 161 -4.97 -16.25 3.20
N TYR A 162 -5.93 -15.51 3.77
CA TYR A 162 -5.88 -14.05 3.81
C TYR A 162 -4.60 -13.50 4.45
N ASP A 163 -4.11 -14.10 5.53
CA ASP A 163 -2.88 -13.63 6.20
C ASP A 163 -1.63 -13.79 5.31
N LEU A 164 -1.57 -14.88 4.54
CA LEU A 164 -0.51 -15.09 3.56
C LEU A 164 -0.61 -14.07 2.43
N TYR A 165 -1.80 -13.89 1.88
CA TYR A 165 -2.07 -12.89 0.85
C TYR A 165 -1.70 -11.48 1.32
N ALA A 166 -2.16 -11.07 2.50
CA ALA A 166 -1.91 -9.74 3.05
C ALA A 166 -0.41 -9.47 3.26
N ARG A 167 0.35 -10.48 3.70
CA ARG A 167 1.80 -10.40 3.86
C ARG A 167 2.55 -10.28 2.53
N LEU A 168 2.06 -10.94 1.49
CA LEU A 168 2.65 -10.92 0.15
C LEU A 168 2.12 -9.78 -0.72
N SER A 169 1.04 -9.12 -0.29
CA SER A 169 0.40 -8.03 -1.00
C SER A 169 1.43 -6.94 -1.28
N GLY A 170 1.60 -6.61 -2.56
CA GLY A 170 2.61 -5.66 -3.03
C GLY A 170 3.87 -6.28 -3.63
N LEU A 171 4.13 -7.58 -3.44
CA LEU A 171 5.31 -8.29 -3.98
C LEU A 171 5.07 -8.98 -5.33
N PHE A 172 3.81 -9.08 -5.73
CA PHE A 172 3.39 -9.73 -6.96
C PHE A 172 2.38 -8.87 -7.72
N THR A 173 2.09 -9.26 -8.96
CA THR A 173 1.08 -8.61 -9.80
C THR A 173 0.42 -9.60 -10.76
N ALA A 174 -0.83 -9.33 -11.13
CA ALA A 174 -1.54 -10.01 -12.21
C ALA A 174 -1.39 -9.30 -13.57
N ASP A 175 -0.86 -8.07 -13.57
CA ASP A 175 -0.92 -7.13 -14.68
C ASP A 175 0.31 -7.12 -15.59
N LEU A 176 1.28 -8.01 -15.39
CA LEU A 176 2.47 -8.04 -16.24
C LEU A 176 2.21 -8.89 -17.50
N GLN A 177 2.80 -8.47 -18.62
CA GLN A 177 2.82 -9.25 -19.86
C GLN A 177 4.26 -9.64 -20.24
N GLY A 178 5.00 -10.15 -19.25
CA GLY A 178 6.44 -10.39 -19.35
C GLY A 178 6.84 -11.84 -19.58
N SER A 179 8.10 -12.17 -19.27
CA SER A 179 8.65 -13.53 -19.37
C SER A 179 8.24 -14.44 -18.20
N GLY A 180 7.67 -13.86 -17.12
CA GLY A 180 7.47 -14.53 -15.84
C GLY A 180 8.67 -14.47 -14.90
N ARG A 181 9.81 -13.90 -15.34
CA ARG A 181 10.96 -13.59 -14.50
C ARG A 181 10.90 -12.16 -13.97
N VAL A 182 11.74 -11.85 -12.99
CA VAL A 182 11.77 -10.54 -12.33
C VAL A 182 13.02 -9.77 -12.75
N ASN A 183 12.87 -8.48 -13.02
CA ASN A 183 13.98 -7.57 -13.19
C ASN A 183 14.48 -7.07 -11.81
N PRO A 184 15.68 -7.45 -11.34
CA PRO A 184 16.18 -7.07 -10.01
C PRO A 184 16.37 -5.55 -9.86
N LEU A 185 16.66 -4.84 -10.94
CA LEU A 185 16.80 -3.38 -10.89
C LEU A 185 15.46 -2.69 -10.65
N ALA A 186 14.34 -3.31 -11.04
CA ALA A 186 13.00 -2.80 -10.79
C ALA A 186 12.40 -3.31 -9.47
N ALA A 187 12.99 -4.34 -8.85
CA ALA A 187 12.39 -5.05 -7.74
C ALA A 187 12.44 -4.29 -6.41
N PRO A 188 11.36 -4.25 -5.61
CA PRO A 188 11.43 -3.75 -4.24
C PRO A 188 12.30 -4.65 -3.37
N LEU A 189 12.72 -4.15 -2.20
CA LEU A 189 13.67 -4.84 -1.33
C LEU A 189 13.22 -6.25 -0.98
N GLU A 190 11.94 -6.44 -0.66
CA GLU A 190 11.37 -7.71 -0.27
C GLU A 190 11.39 -8.73 -1.42
N VAL A 191 11.17 -8.29 -2.67
CA VAL A 191 11.32 -9.17 -3.84
C VAL A 191 12.80 -9.48 -4.08
N LEU A 192 13.72 -8.54 -3.84
CA LEU A 192 15.15 -8.83 -3.87
C LEU A 192 15.55 -9.88 -2.83
N VAL A 193 14.97 -9.85 -1.63
CA VAL A 193 15.16 -10.88 -0.60
C VAL A 193 14.66 -12.24 -1.10
N VAL A 194 13.52 -12.28 -1.78
CA VAL A 194 13.01 -13.49 -2.43
C VAL A 194 14.00 -13.99 -3.48
N LEU A 195 14.45 -13.16 -4.42
CA LEU A 195 15.42 -13.57 -5.45
C LEU A 195 16.73 -14.07 -4.84
N ALA A 196 17.18 -13.42 -3.77
CA ALA A 196 18.35 -13.75 -2.97
C ALA A 196 18.21 -15.00 -2.09
N GLY A 197 17.09 -15.74 -2.17
CA GLY A 197 16.86 -16.94 -1.36
C GLY A 197 16.77 -16.67 0.13
N GLY A 198 16.34 -15.47 0.54
CA GLY A 198 16.25 -15.05 1.94
C GLY A 198 17.47 -14.29 2.46
N ASN A 199 18.53 -14.12 1.66
CA ASN A 199 19.69 -13.33 2.08
C ASN A 199 19.40 -11.83 2.07
N LYS A 200 18.98 -11.30 3.22
CA LYS A 200 18.62 -9.89 3.42
C LYS A 200 19.80 -8.94 3.22
N ALA A 201 21.01 -9.33 3.62
CA ALA A 201 22.19 -8.49 3.48
C ALA A 201 22.55 -8.26 2.01
N MET A 202 22.51 -9.33 1.21
CA MET A 202 22.74 -9.25 -0.24
C MET A 202 21.66 -8.40 -0.92
N ALA A 203 20.39 -8.63 -0.60
CA ALA A 203 19.28 -7.84 -1.15
C ALA A 203 19.39 -6.35 -0.80
N ALA A 204 19.75 -6.02 0.45
CA ALA A 204 19.94 -4.64 0.89
C ALA A 204 21.14 -3.98 0.19
N GLN A 205 22.26 -4.69 0.03
CA GLN A 205 23.41 -4.17 -0.72
C GLN A 205 23.06 -3.90 -2.18
N MET A 206 22.31 -4.80 -2.81
CA MET A 206 21.83 -4.64 -4.19
C MET A 206 20.92 -3.41 -4.33
N ALA A 207 19.95 -3.26 -3.43
CA ALA A 207 19.06 -2.10 -3.40
C ALA A 207 19.84 -0.79 -3.20
N ALA A 208 20.81 -0.77 -2.28
CA ALA A 208 21.64 0.41 -2.02
C ALA A 208 22.47 0.82 -3.24
N ARG A 209 23.10 -0.13 -3.94
CA ARG A 209 23.86 0.15 -5.17
C ARG A 209 22.96 0.66 -6.31
N ARG A 210 21.78 0.06 -6.47
CA ARG A 210 20.77 0.53 -7.42
C ARG A 210 20.36 1.97 -7.11
N ASP A 211 20.05 2.25 -5.83
CA ASP A 211 19.58 3.56 -5.36
C ASP A 211 20.69 4.62 -5.46
N ALA A 212 21.95 4.23 -5.33
CA ALA A 212 23.12 5.08 -5.58
C ALA A 212 23.37 5.39 -7.08
N GLY A 213 22.58 4.80 -7.99
CA GLY A 213 22.67 5.08 -9.42
C GLY A 213 23.78 4.32 -10.15
N GLU A 214 24.36 3.28 -9.55
CA GLU A 214 25.41 2.51 -10.19
C GLU A 214 24.97 1.95 -11.56
N ALA A 215 25.88 1.96 -12.54
CA ALA A 215 25.59 1.59 -13.92
C ALA A 215 25.39 0.08 -14.09
N ALA A 216 26.10 -0.73 -13.29
CA ALA A 216 26.02 -2.17 -13.29
C ALA A 216 25.85 -2.67 -11.85
N VAL A 217 24.68 -3.24 -11.56
CA VAL A 217 24.46 -3.96 -10.31
C VAL A 217 24.79 -5.42 -10.56
N ASP A 218 25.70 -5.98 -9.78
CA ASP A 218 26.08 -7.39 -9.90
C ASP A 218 24.90 -8.31 -9.53
N THR A 219 24.36 -8.99 -10.53
CA THR A 219 23.28 -9.97 -10.40
C THR A 219 23.77 -11.41 -10.46
N THR A 220 25.09 -11.65 -10.50
CA THR A 220 25.70 -12.98 -10.68
C THR A 220 25.39 -13.92 -9.52
N ALA A 221 25.12 -13.38 -8.34
CA ALA A 221 24.70 -14.13 -7.16
C ALA A 221 23.22 -14.56 -7.20
N LEU A 222 22.42 -14.06 -8.17
CA LEU A 222 21.03 -14.44 -8.34
C LEU A 222 20.89 -15.60 -9.32
N ASP A 223 19.83 -16.37 -9.16
CA ASP A 223 19.51 -17.48 -10.05
C ASP A 223 19.05 -16.95 -11.42
N PRO A 224 19.78 -17.21 -12.53
CA PRO A 224 19.45 -16.70 -13.86
C PRO A 224 18.12 -17.22 -14.41
N ALA A 225 17.59 -18.32 -13.86
CA ALA A 225 16.26 -18.83 -14.21
C ALA A 225 15.12 -17.96 -13.65
N LEU A 226 15.39 -17.17 -12.60
CA LEU A 226 14.38 -16.35 -11.91
C LEU A 226 14.41 -14.88 -12.34
N ILE A 227 15.50 -14.43 -12.96
CA ILE A 227 15.72 -13.03 -13.28
C ILE A 227 15.80 -12.75 -14.78
N ASP A 228 15.44 -11.53 -15.16
CA ASP A 228 15.71 -10.98 -16.48
C ASP A 228 16.08 -9.48 -16.40
N ALA A 229 16.19 -8.83 -17.55
CA ALA A 229 16.40 -7.38 -17.67
C ALA A 229 15.24 -6.73 -18.44
N ALA A 230 14.03 -7.29 -18.36
CA ALA A 230 12.89 -6.80 -19.12
C ALA A 230 12.46 -5.42 -18.63
N LEU A 231 12.28 -4.51 -19.59
CA LEU A 231 11.70 -3.19 -19.36
C LEU A 231 10.18 -3.30 -19.37
N SER A 232 9.52 -2.54 -18.50
CA SER A 232 8.06 -2.47 -18.45
C SER A 232 7.61 -1.03 -18.68
N ARG A 233 6.59 -0.85 -19.54
CA ARG A 233 5.83 0.40 -19.65
C ARG A 233 4.69 0.48 -18.65
N ARG A 234 4.42 -0.61 -17.93
CA ARG A 234 3.54 -0.62 -16.77
C ARG A 234 4.33 -0.32 -15.52
N LEU A 235 3.92 0.73 -14.81
CA LEU A 235 4.59 1.25 -13.63
C LEU A 235 3.62 1.27 -12.45
N ARG A 236 4.13 1.05 -11.25
CA ARG A 236 3.50 1.48 -10.00
C ARG A 236 4.17 2.79 -9.59
N VAL A 237 3.38 3.84 -9.43
CA VAL A 237 3.84 5.15 -8.97
C VAL A 237 3.19 5.44 -7.63
N GLN A 238 4.00 5.75 -6.61
CA GLN A 238 3.54 5.94 -5.25
C GLN A 238 4.09 7.24 -4.67
N ALA A 239 3.20 8.15 -4.28
CA ALA A 239 3.55 9.37 -3.56
C ALA A 239 3.33 9.16 -2.06
N THR A 240 4.32 9.55 -1.25
CA THR A 240 4.19 9.63 0.21
C THR A 240 4.01 11.09 0.61
N VAL A 241 2.83 11.41 1.15
CA VAL A 241 2.41 12.78 1.48
C VAL A 241 2.41 12.96 2.99
N PRO A 242 3.23 13.86 3.56
CA PRO A 242 3.25 14.10 4.99
C PRO A 242 1.95 14.76 5.46
N MET A 243 1.49 14.37 6.65
CA MET A 243 0.33 14.94 7.32
C MET A 243 0.77 15.79 8.53
N ALA A 244 -0.02 16.80 8.87
CA ALA A 244 0.29 17.74 9.97
C ALA A 244 0.35 17.07 11.36
N ASP A 245 -0.24 15.89 11.52
CA ASP A 245 -0.24 15.10 12.74
C ASP A 245 0.98 14.15 12.85
N GLY A 246 1.92 14.25 11.92
CA GLY A 246 3.08 13.35 11.81
C GLY A 246 2.76 12.02 11.13
N GLY A 247 1.52 11.82 10.67
CA GLY A 247 1.15 10.73 9.79
C GLY A 247 1.62 10.96 8.35
N PHE A 248 1.25 10.04 7.47
CA PHE A 248 1.37 10.23 6.03
C PHE A 248 0.24 9.52 5.30
N VAL A 249 -0.09 9.99 4.10
CA VAL A 249 -0.91 9.27 3.13
C VAL A 249 -0.03 8.77 2.02
N GLN A 250 -0.11 7.47 1.73
CA GLN A 250 0.47 6.88 0.53
C GLN A 250 -0.61 6.79 -0.53
N VAL A 251 -0.42 7.53 -1.62
CA VAL A 251 -1.26 7.45 -2.81
C VAL A 251 -0.50 6.66 -3.86
N ALA A 252 -1.09 5.59 -4.38
CA ALA A 252 -0.46 4.76 -5.42
C ALA A 252 -1.36 4.58 -6.63
N ARG A 253 -0.73 4.56 -7.81
CA ARG A 253 -1.38 4.35 -9.11
C ARG A 253 -0.57 3.32 -9.90
N SER A 254 -1.24 2.31 -10.45
CA SER A 254 -0.65 1.49 -11.50
C SER A 254 -1.08 2.03 -12.86
N VAL A 255 -0.10 2.34 -13.70
CA VAL A 255 -0.31 3.00 -14.99
C VAL A 255 0.36 2.24 -16.12
N ASP A 256 -0.24 2.29 -17.30
CA ASP A 256 0.34 1.83 -18.56
C ASP A 256 0.66 3.05 -19.43
N LEU A 257 1.95 3.29 -19.66
CA LEU A 257 2.43 4.42 -20.48
C LEU A 257 2.28 4.18 -21.99
N SER A 258 1.90 2.97 -22.42
CA SER A 258 1.73 2.65 -23.84
C SER A 258 0.31 2.91 -24.35
N ALA A 259 -0.66 2.90 -23.43
CA ALA A 259 -2.06 3.08 -23.74
C ALA A 259 -2.46 4.56 -23.65
N ARG A 260 -3.10 5.08 -24.69
CA ARG A 260 -3.85 6.33 -24.57
C ARG A 260 -5.18 6.01 -23.89
N SER A 261 -5.50 6.78 -22.87
CA SER A 261 -6.76 6.63 -22.16
C SER A 261 -7.91 7.32 -22.94
N PRO A 262 -9.15 6.81 -22.87
CA PRO A 262 -10.30 7.42 -23.56
C PRO A 262 -10.57 8.87 -23.16
N ASP A 263 -10.14 9.29 -21.98
CA ASP A 263 -10.22 10.65 -21.45
C ASP A 263 -9.18 11.61 -22.06
N GLY A 264 -8.34 11.13 -22.98
CA GLY A 264 -7.28 11.91 -23.63
C GLY A 264 -5.97 11.97 -22.84
N ALA A 265 -5.90 11.33 -21.66
CA ALA A 265 -4.64 11.24 -20.92
C ALA A 265 -3.61 10.40 -21.70
N PRO A 266 -2.31 10.80 -21.67
CA PRO A 266 -1.25 10.12 -22.43
C PRO A 266 -0.78 8.80 -21.78
N TRP A 267 -1.43 8.37 -20.70
CA TRP A 267 -1.27 7.07 -20.05
C TRP A 267 -2.64 6.54 -19.62
N HIS A 268 -2.75 5.24 -19.36
CA HIS A 268 -3.95 4.63 -18.79
C HIS A 268 -3.69 4.21 -17.34
N THR A 269 -4.56 4.65 -16.42
CA THR A 269 -4.53 4.18 -15.02
C THR A 269 -5.50 3.03 -14.85
N PHE A 270 -5.02 1.88 -14.37
CA PHE A 270 -5.85 0.67 -14.20
C PHE A 270 -5.98 0.22 -12.74
N ARG A 271 -5.14 0.74 -11.82
CA ARG A 271 -5.28 0.48 -10.38
C ARG A 271 -4.99 1.74 -9.59
N MET A 272 -5.79 1.97 -8.54
CA MET A 272 -5.69 3.13 -7.65
C MET A 272 -5.84 2.66 -6.21
N THR A 273 -4.87 2.99 -5.36
CA THR A 273 -4.93 2.74 -3.92
C THR A 273 -4.53 3.98 -3.14
N SER A 274 -5.08 4.11 -1.95
CA SER A 274 -4.69 5.11 -0.96
C SER A 274 -4.62 4.42 0.39
N THR A 275 -3.58 4.69 1.17
CA THR A 275 -3.41 4.09 2.50
C THR A 275 -2.87 5.13 3.46
N VAL A 276 -3.51 5.24 4.61
CA VAL A 276 -3.05 6.12 5.70
C VAL A 276 -2.07 5.34 6.56
N GLY A 277 -0.89 5.91 6.76
CA GLY A 277 0.16 5.36 7.62
C GLY A 277 0.56 6.35 8.72
N ARG A 278 1.27 5.84 9.72
CA ARG A 278 1.97 6.68 10.70
C ARG A 278 3.46 6.54 10.52
N ALA A 279 4.19 7.64 10.61
CA ALA A 279 5.64 7.59 10.72
C ALA A 279 5.98 6.88 12.03
N TYR A 280 6.42 5.62 11.96
CA TYR A 280 7.07 4.98 13.09
C TYR A 280 8.40 5.67 13.29
N GLY A 281 8.58 6.34 14.44
CA GLY A 281 9.86 6.88 14.85
C GLY A 281 10.88 5.76 15.02
N GLY A 282 11.56 5.40 13.93
CA GLY A 282 12.74 4.55 13.97
C GLY A 282 13.84 5.30 14.70
N LYS A 283 14.12 4.89 15.94
CA LYS A 283 15.43 5.19 16.53
C LYS A 283 16.47 4.46 15.67
N SER A 284 17.37 5.26 15.13
CA SER A 284 18.69 4.93 14.60
C SER A 284 19.40 3.81 15.36
#